data_AF-A0A502ZSW6-F1
#
_entry.id   AF-A0A502ZSW6-F1
#
_cell.length_a   1.000
_cell.length_b   1.000
_cell.length_c   1.000
_cell.angle_alpha   90.00
_cell.angle_beta   90.00
_cell.angle_gamma   90.00
#
_symmetry.space_group_name_H-M   'P 1'
#
loop_
_entity.id
_entity.type
_entity.pdbx_description
1 polymer ?
#
loop_
_entity_poly.entity_id
_entity_poly.type
_entity_poly.pdbx_seq_one_letter_code
_entity_poly.pdbx_strand_id
1 'polypeptide(L)'
;MDKTTLQLTPGLTPALGYSLLVGLGLATLVAAIVIRRLLVRNTHDFIISDRKIGFGFGVGSVISVWTWSMAVMMTSAMTFEWGLSGLFWFVAPNGLAVMMLIPFTRVLRRQMPNGYTISEFTKNRFKQSGVATSIVTLTMVFGIVLEILINLKGASVVMSTIFNIDSILYARDGAPVTIRDAAIIYAQGMGMPVLVGTPVDIADRLEEFMDDGGADGFMAIATYTPGCFEEFVDLVVPELQRRGRYRTEYPGTTLRENLLND
;
A
#
# COMPACT_ATOMS: atom_id res chain seq x y z
N MET A 1 11.43 -13.88 -27.85
CA MET A 1 12.14 -12.59 -27.69
C MET A 1 12.82 -12.66 -26.33
N ASP A 2 14.13 -12.77 -26.34
CA ASP A 2 14.94 -12.85 -25.11
C ASP A 2 14.85 -11.49 -24.40
N LYS A 3 14.23 -11.46 -23.21
CA LYS A 3 13.90 -10.25 -22.45
C LYS A 3 14.84 -10.03 -21.25
N THR A 4 15.87 -10.86 -21.11
CA THR A 4 16.77 -10.85 -19.93
C THR A 4 17.75 -9.67 -19.93
N THR A 5 17.95 -9.01 -21.07
CA THR A 5 18.76 -7.80 -21.19
C THR A 5 17.99 -6.73 -21.95
N LEU A 6 17.14 -5.98 -21.26
CA LEU A 6 16.81 -4.63 -21.70
C LEU A 6 18.09 -3.81 -21.59
N GLN A 7 18.76 -3.57 -22.72
CA GLN A 7 19.70 -2.47 -22.81
C GLN A 7 18.98 -1.23 -22.31
N LEU A 8 19.57 -0.53 -21.32
CA LEU A 8 19.11 0.76 -20.82
C LEU A 8 18.58 1.57 -22.01
N THR A 9 17.30 1.95 -22.00
CA THR A 9 16.76 2.79 -23.07
C THR A 9 17.70 3.99 -23.22
N PRO A 10 18.31 4.20 -24.40
CA PRO A 10 19.33 5.23 -24.57
C PRO A 10 18.81 6.58 -24.07
N GLY A 11 19.43 7.14 -23.03
CA GLY A 11 19.06 8.42 -22.43
C GLY A 11 18.50 8.38 -21.00
N LEU A 12 18.07 7.22 -20.49
CA LEU A 12 17.62 7.08 -19.09
C LEU A 12 18.82 6.78 -18.19
N THR A 13 19.51 7.84 -17.77
CA THR A 13 20.72 7.74 -16.93
C THR A 13 20.42 8.03 -15.45
N PRO A 14 21.27 7.58 -14.51
CA PRO A 14 21.15 7.94 -13.10
C PRO A 14 21.15 9.46 -12.88
N ALA A 15 21.95 10.19 -13.66
CA ALA A 15 21.99 11.65 -13.63
C ALA A 15 20.62 12.28 -13.97
N LEU A 16 19.92 11.74 -14.97
CA LEU A 16 18.57 12.18 -15.30
C LEU A 16 17.61 11.89 -14.13
N GLY A 17 17.67 10.70 -13.55
CA GLY A 17 16.82 10.32 -12.41
C GLY A 17 17.00 11.26 -11.20
N TYR A 18 18.24 11.55 -10.80
CA TYR A 18 18.52 12.52 -9.74
C TYR A 18 18.07 13.93 -10.12
N SER A 19 18.26 14.35 -11.37
CA SER A 19 17.81 15.66 -11.85
C SER A 19 16.30 15.81 -11.80
N LEU A 20 15.55 14.74 -12.10
CA LEU A 20 14.09 14.73 -12.00
C LEU A 20 13.63 14.77 -10.54
N LEU A 21 14.25 13.98 -9.66
CA LEU A 21 13.95 13.98 -8.22
C LEU A 21 14.16 15.36 -7.59
N VAL A 22 15.37 15.91 -7.76
CA VAL A 22 15.74 17.20 -7.17
C VAL A 22 15.03 18.35 -7.89
N GLY A 23 15.00 18.33 -9.22
CA GLY A 23 14.40 19.38 -10.04
C GLY A 23 12.90 19.50 -9.84
N LEU A 24 12.16 18.39 -9.89
CA LEU A 24 10.71 18.38 -9.63
C LEU A 24 10.43 18.74 -8.16
N GLY A 25 11.23 18.24 -7.23
CA GLY A 25 11.14 18.59 -5.80
C GLY A 25 11.32 20.10 -5.55
N LEU A 26 12.33 20.72 -6.16
CA LEU A 26 12.55 22.16 -6.06
C LEU A 26 11.44 22.95 -6.76
N ALA A 27 11.00 22.53 -7.94
CA ALA A 27 9.92 23.19 -8.66
C ALA A 27 8.61 23.17 -7.87
N THR A 28 8.25 22.01 -7.30
CA THR A 28 7.04 21.87 -6.45
C THR A 28 7.18 22.64 -5.14
N LEU A 29 8.37 22.68 -4.53
CA LEU A 29 8.63 23.52 -3.35
C LEU A 29 8.47 25.01 -3.65
N VAL A 30 9.03 25.49 -4.77
CA VAL A 30 8.88 26.87 -5.21
C VAL A 30 7.40 27.18 -5.46
N ALA A 31 6.69 26.32 -6.19
CA ALA A 31 5.26 26.46 -6.42
C ALA A 31 4.48 26.53 -5.08
N ALA A 32 4.78 25.66 -4.12
CA ALA A 32 4.15 25.66 -2.80
C ALA A 32 4.44 26.96 -2.03
N ILE A 33 5.67 27.47 -2.07
CA ILE A 33 6.04 28.75 -1.43
C ILE A 33 5.30 29.91 -2.09
N VAL A 34 5.21 29.93 -3.42
CA VAL A 34 4.51 30.97 -4.18
C VAL A 34 3.01 30.94 -3.86
N ILE A 35 2.38 29.77 -3.90
CA ILE A 35 0.97 29.58 -3.55
C ILE A 35 0.71 30.04 -2.11
N ARG A 36 1.56 29.61 -1.16
CA ARG A 36 1.47 30.04 0.23
C ARG A 36 1.53 31.56 0.36
N ARG A 37 2.45 32.24 -0.33
CA ARG A 37 2.62 33.69 -0.23
C ARG A 37 1.52 34.48 -0.91
N LEU A 38 0.99 34.01 -2.04
CA LEU A 38 0.04 34.76 -2.86
C LEU A 38 -1.42 34.46 -2.51
N LEU A 39 -1.74 33.21 -2.17
CA LEU A 39 -3.12 32.73 -2.06
C LEU A 39 -3.55 32.38 -0.64
N VAL A 40 -2.62 32.02 0.26
CA VAL A 40 -2.94 31.57 1.62
C VAL A 40 -2.77 32.72 2.62
N ARG A 41 -3.87 33.23 3.17
CA ARG A 41 -3.82 34.33 4.16
C ARG A 41 -3.98 33.86 5.59
N ASN A 42 -4.71 32.77 5.79
CA ASN A 42 -5.01 32.22 7.12
C ASN A 42 -5.22 30.69 7.04
N THR A 43 -5.42 30.07 8.20
CA THR A 43 -5.65 28.62 8.32
C THR A 43 -6.90 28.14 7.58
N HIS A 44 -7.95 28.96 7.52
CA HIS A 44 -9.19 28.61 6.84
C HIS A 44 -9.01 28.55 5.31
N ASP A 45 -8.27 29.52 4.75
CA ASP A 45 -7.86 29.50 3.34
C ASP A 45 -6.98 28.30 3.03
N PHE A 46 -6.07 27.95 3.95
CA PHE A 46 -5.17 26.82 3.80
C PHE A 46 -5.90 25.46 3.79
N ILE A 47 -6.85 25.26 4.71
CA ILE A 47 -7.49 23.94 4.90
C ILE A 47 -8.66 23.73 3.94
N ILE A 48 -9.49 24.76 3.70
CA ILE A 48 -10.73 24.60 2.91
C ILE A 48 -10.89 25.57 1.74
N SER A 49 -9.94 26.49 1.52
CA SER A 49 -9.99 27.48 0.43
C SER A 49 -11.36 28.20 0.34
N ASP A 50 -11.93 28.53 1.50
CA ASP A 50 -13.25 29.17 1.64
C ASP A 50 -14.40 28.43 0.91
N ARG A 51 -14.25 27.11 0.71
CA ARG A 51 -15.20 26.24 -0.03
C ARG A 51 -15.49 26.70 -1.45
N LYS A 52 -14.59 27.48 -2.04
CA LYS A 52 -14.70 28.00 -3.42
C LYS A 52 -14.21 27.02 -4.48
N ILE A 53 -13.70 25.86 -4.07
CA ILE A 53 -13.18 24.85 -4.98
C ILE A 53 -14.36 24.23 -5.76
N GLY A 54 -14.36 24.43 -7.08
CA GLY A 54 -15.38 23.87 -7.96
C GLY A 54 -15.30 22.35 -8.07
N PHE A 55 -16.38 21.73 -8.57
CA PHE A 55 -16.50 20.27 -8.71
C PHE A 55 -15.31 19.63 -9.43
N GLY A 56 -14.84 20.24 -10.53
CA GLY A 56 -13.71 19.72 -11.31
C GLY A 56 -12.40 19.64 -10.50
N PHE A 57 -12.05 20.70 -9.77
CA PHE A 57 -10.88 20.68 -8.90
C PHE A 57 -11.05 19.70 -7.72
N GLY A 58 -12.27 19.57 -7.19
CA GLY A 58 -12.59 18.57 -6.17
C GLY A 58 -12.32 17.14 -6.68
N VAL A 59 -12.89 16.76 -7.82
CA VAL A 59 -12.68 15.44 -8.44
C VAL A 59 -11.21 15.23 -8.80
N GLY A 60 -10.57 16.22 -9.42
CA GLY A 60 -9.16 16.15 -9.80
C GLY A 60 -8.24 15.94 -8.60
N SER A 61 -8.51 16.60 -7.47
CA SER A 61 -7.72 16.40 -6.25
C SER A 61 -7.84 14.98 -5.69
N VAL A 62 -9.04 14.39 -5.71
CA VAL A 62 -9.26 13.01 -5.26
C VAL A 62 -8.56 12.02 -6.16
N ILE A 63 -8.66 12.19 -7.49
CA ILE A 63 -7.95 11.34 -8.46
C ILE A 63 -6.44 11.45 -8.26
N SER A 64 -5.91 12.67 -8.05
CA SER A 64 -4.49 12.90 -7.86
C SER A 64 -3.92 12.18 -6.64
N VAL A 65 -4.63 12.15 -5.51
CA VAL A 65 -4.18 11.45 -4.28
C VAL A 65 -4.07 9.95 -4.51
N TRP A 66 -4.95 9.36 -5.32
CA TRP A 66 -4.95 7.93 -5.62
C TRP A 66 -4.04 7.53 -6.79
N THR A 67 -3.51 8.49 -7.56
CA THR A 67 -2.65 8.24 -8.73
C THR A 67 -1.17 8.39 -8.35
N TRP A 68 -0.71 7.54 -7.43
CA TRP A 68 0.69 7.46 -7.03
C TRP A 68 1.45 6.41 -7.85
N SER A 69 2.78 6.43 -7.78
CA SER A 69 3.64 5.65 -8.69
C SER A 69 3.35 4.15 -8.67
N MET A 70 3.06 3.58 -7.50
CA MET A 70 2.75 2.15 -7.38
C MET A 70 1.40 1.78 -7.96
N ALA A 71 0.40 2.66 -7.89
CA ALA A 71 -0.87 2.42 -8.56
C ALA A 71 -0.67 2.28 -10.08
N VAL A 72 0.21 3.12 -10.67
CA VAL A 72 0.55 3.05 -12.10
C VAL A 72 1.35 1.78 -12.43
N MET A 73 2.32 1.40 -11.59
CA MET A 73 3.07 0.15 -11.79
C MET A 73 2.19 -1.08 -11.66
N MET A 74 1.33 -1.15 -10.64
CA MET A 74 0.44 -2.28 -10.42
C MET A 74 -0.59 -2.41 -11.53
N THR A 75 -1.25 -1.32 -11.94
CA THR A 75 -2.17 -1.38 -13.09
C THR A 75 -1.48 -1.86 -14.36
N SER A 76 -0.25 -1.43 -14.61
CA SER A 76 0.56 -1.90 -15.73
C SER A 76 0.90 -3.38 -15.62
N ALA A 77 1.31 -3.86 -14.44
CA ALA A 77 1.62 -5.26 -14.19
C ALA A 77 0.38 -6.16 -14.34
N MET A 78 -0.76 -5.76 -13.77
CA MET A 78 -2.03 -6.47 -13.89
C MET A 78 -2.50 -6.57 -15.34
N THR A 79 -2.31 -5.49 -16.12
CA THR A 79 -2.63 -5.48 -17.56
C THR A 79 -1.69 -6.38 -18.34
N PHE A 80 -0.42 -6.45 -17.96
CA PHE A 80 0.56 -7.29 -18.64
C PHE A 80 0.30 -8.79 -18.39
N GLU A 81 0.02 -9.18 -17.15
CA GLU A 81 -0.17 -10.58 -16.76
C GLU A 81 -1.57 -11.10 -17.14
N TRP A 82 -2.61 -10.28 -16.94
CA TRP A 82 -4.01 -10.71 -17.09
C TRP A 82 -4.80 -9.91 -18.12
N GLY A 83 -4.17 -9.02 -18.87
CA GLY A 83 -4.85 -8.20 -19.87
C GLY A 83 -5.81 -7.17 -19.26
N LEU A 84 -6.75 -6.69 -20.08
CA LEU A 84 -7.73 -5.67 -19.67
C LEU A 84 -8.66 -6.15 -18.54
N SER A 85 -8.86 -7.46 -18.37
CA SER A 85 -9.65 -8.00 -17.26
C SER A 85 -8.93 -7.81 -15.92
N GLY A 86 -7.61 -8.01 -15.86
CA GLY A 86 -6.80 -7.72 -14.67
C GLY A 86 -6.86 -6.25 -14.27
N LEU A 87 -6.78 -5.35 -15.26
CA LEU A 87 -6.94 -3.91 -15.04
C LEU A 87 -8.33 -3.57 -14.49
N PHE A 88 -9.38 -4.14 -15.08
CA PHE A 88 -10.75 -3.92 -14.63
C PHE A 88 -10.93 -4.34 -13.17
N TRP A 89 -10.47 -5.54 -12.81
CA TRP A 89 -10.54 -6.06 -11.45
C TRP A 89 -9.70 -5.26 -10.46
N PHE A 90 -8.62 -4.62 -10.90
CA PHE A 90 -7.86 -3.70 -10.07
C PHE A 90 -8.61 -2.38 -9.86
N VAL A 91 -9.11 -1.74 -10.92
CA VAL A 91 -9.64 -0.36 -10.86
C VAL A 91 -11.07 -0.31 -10.31
N ALA A 92 -11.94 -1.21 -10.75
CA ALA A 92 -13.38 -1.12 -10.47
C ALA A 92 -13.71 -1.24 -8.97
N PRO A 93 -13.17 -2.21 -8.19
CA PRO A 93 -13.44 -2.32 -6.76
C PRO A 93 -12.93 -1.10 -5.97
N ASN A 94 -11.77 -0.57 -6.33
CA ASN A 94 -11.21 0.63 -5.69
C ASN A 94 -12.08 1.87 -5.93
N GLY A 95 -12.56 2.06 -7.16
CA GLY A 95 -13.50 3.14 -7.48
C GLY A 95 -14.83 3.01 -6.73
N LEU A 96 -15.35 1.78 -6.63
CA LEU A 96 -16.57 1.49 -5.87
C LEU A 96 -16.41 1.79 -4.38
N ALA A 97 -15.27 1.46 -3.77
CA ALA A 97 -14.99 1.74 -2.37
C ALA A 97 -15.05 3.25 -2.06
N VAL A 98 -14.53 4.10 -2.94
CA VAL A 98 -14.64 5.56 -2.80
C VAL A 98 -16.10 6.03 -2.89
N MET A 99 -16.88 5.47 -3.83
CA MET A 99 -18.30 5.78 -3.96
C MET A 99 -19.13 5.35 -2.74
N MET A 100 -18.73 4.26 -2.07
CA MET A 100 -19.38 3.82 -0.83
C MET A 100 -19.23 4.82 0.33
N LEU A 101 -18.29 5.78 0.26
CA LEU A 101 -18.16 6.85 1.25
C LEU A 101 -19.17 8.00 1.04
N ILE A 102 -19.88 8.05 -0.09
CA ILE A 102 -20.82 9.14 -0.41
C ILE A 102 -21.96 9.25 0.63
N PRO A 103 -22.63 8.17 1.09
CA PRO A 103 -23.64 8.27 2.14
C PRO A 103 -23.06 8.81 3.46
N PHE A 104 -21.86 8.35 3.85
CA PHE A 104 -21.19 8.79 5.08
C PHE A 104 -20.83 10.27 5.04
N THR A 105 -20.27 10.75 3.92
CA THR A 105 -19.93 12.17 3.74
C THR A 105 -21.17 13.07 3.79
N ARG A 106 -22.32 12.63 3.25
CA ARG A 106 -23.59 13.35 3.38
C ARG A 106 -24.04 13.45 4.84
N VAL A 107 -23.94 12.37 5.61
CA VAL A 107 -24.27 12.39 7.05
C VAL A 107 -23.34 13.31 7.81
N LEU A 108 -22.03 13.22 7.55
CA LEU A 108 -21.01 14.06 8.19
C LEU A 108 -21.31 15.55 7.95
N ARG A 109 -21.66 15.93 6.72
CA ARG A 109 -21.97 17.33 6.38
C ARG A 109 -23.29 17.84 6.95
N ARG A 110 -24.28 16.97 7.16
CA ARG A 110 -25.51 17.36 7.88
C ARG A 110 -25.26 17.59 9.37
N GLN A 111 -24.45 16.73 10.00
CA GLN A 111 -24.18 16.83 11.44
C GLN A 111 -23.15 17.91 11.78
N MET A 112 -22.17 18.14 10.90
CA MET A 112 -21.13 19.16 11.08
C MET A 112 -20.90 19.96 9.79
N PRO A 113 -21.80 20.91 9.47
CA PRO A 113 -21.68 21.74 8.27
C PRO A 113 -20.35 22.50 8.22
N ASN A 114 -19.93 23.03 9.38
CA ASN A 114 -18.72 23.84 9.55
C ASN A 114 -17.49 23.05 10.03
N GLY A 115 -17.61 21.73 10.22
CA GLY A 115 -16.50 20.90 10.71
C GLY A 115 -15.38 20.73 9.67
N TYR A 116 -14.15 20.67 10.17
CA TYR A 116 -12.93 20.64 9.33
C TYR A 116 -12.26 19.27 9.30
N THR A 117 -12.26 18.54 10.42
CA THR A 117 -11.48 17.30 10.57
C THR A 117 -12.31 16.15 11.14
N ILE A 118 -11.86 14.92 10.88
CA ILE A 118 -12.46 13.71 11.48
C ILE A 118 -12.27 13.72 13.00
N SER A 119 -11.14 14.21 13.52
CA SER A 119 -10.90 14.34 14.96
C SER A 119 -11.92 15.26 15.64
N GLU A 120 -12.27 16.38 15.01
CA GLU A 120 -13.33 17.29 15.48
C GLU A 120 -14.70 16.61 15.45
N PHE A 121 -14.98 15.81 14.41
CA PHE A 121 -16.19 15.00 14.34
C PHE A 121 -16.29 14.00 15.48
N THR A 122 -15.21 13.25 15.74
CA THR A 122 -15.13 12.34 16.89
C THR A 122 -15.36 13.08 18.19
N LYS A 123 -14.75 14.26 18.35
CA LYS A 123 -14.93 15.09 19.54
C LYS A 123 -16.41 15.44 19.76
N ASN A 124 -17.10 15.88 18.71
CA ASN A 124 -18.51 16.24 18.80
C ASN A 124 -19.41 15.00 19.02
N ARG A 125 -19.13 13.91 18.31
CA ARG A 125 -19.89 12.65 18.36
C ARG A 125 -19.80 11.95 19.72
N PHE A 126 -18.68 12.09 20.43
CA PHE A 126 -18.40 11.47 21.73
C PHE A 126 -18.39 12.50 22.88
N LYS A 127 -19.28 13.50 22.84
CA LYS A 127 -19.50 14.47 23.94
C LYS A 127 -18.22 15.14 24.45
N GLN A 128 -17.37 15.60 23.55
CA GLN A 128 -16.09 16.26 23.84
C GLN A 128 -15.07 15.36 24.56
N SER A 129 -15.16 14.03 24.42
CA SER A 129 -14.18 13.09 24.97
C SER A 129 -12.78 13.32 24.39
N GLY A 130 -11.87 13.80 25.21
CA GLY A 130 -10.46 13.98 24.85
C GLY A 130 -9.77 12.66 24.50
N VAL A 131 -10.14 11.56 25.15
CA VAL A 131 -9.56 10.23 24.90
C VAL A 131 -9.92 9.74 23.50
N ALA A 132 -11.21 9.79 23.12
CA ALA A 132 -11.65 9.35 21.80
C ALA A 132 -11.01 10.18 20.68
N THR A 133 -10.94 11.51 20.86
CA THR A 133 -10.27 12.40 19.91
C THR A 133 -8.79 12.11 19.79
N SER A 134 -8.08 11.86 20.90
CA SER A 134 -6.66 11.53 20.89
C SER A 134 -6.39 10.20 20.18
N ILE A 135 -7.17 9.15 20.46
CA ILE A 135 -7.04 7.85 19.79
C ILE A 135 -7.18 8.02 18.27
N VAL A 136 -8.27 8.65 17.81
CA VAL A 136 -8.50 8.85 16.37
C VAL A 136 -7.39 9.68 15.73
N THR A 137 -6.95 10.74 16.40
CA THR A 137 -5.87 11.61 15.88
C THR A 137 -4.55 10.85 15.77
N LEU A 138 -4.19 10.06 16.78
CA LEU A 138 -2.98 9.23 16.77
C LEU A 138 -3.04 8.16 15.68
N THR A 139 -4.17 7.47 15.54
CA THR A 139 -4.37 6.49 14.46
C THR A 139 -4.24 7.14 13.08
N MET A 140 -4.81 8.34 12.88
CA MET A 140 -4.68 9.07 11.62
C MET A 140 -3.24 9.48 11.33
N VAL A 141 -2.52 10.04 12.33
CA VAL A 141 -1.11 10.41 12.17
C VAL A 141 -0.26 9.18 11.84
N PHE A 142 -0.47 8.08 12.55
CA PHE A 142 0.21 6.82 12.28
C PHE A 142 -0.07 6.32 10.85
N GLY A 143 -1.33 6.34 10.42
CA GLY A 143 -1.73 5.99 9.06
C GLY A 143 -1.04 6.86 7.98
N ILE A 144 -0.98 8.18 8.19
CA ILE A 144 -0.30 9.11 7.28
C ILE A 144 1.21 8.82 7.22
N VAL A 145 1.84 8.54 8.36
CA VAL A 145 3.27 8.18 8.40
C VAL A 145 3.51 6.88 7.61
N LEU A 146 2.67 5.86 7.81
CA LEU A 146 2.75 4.63 7.02
C LEU A 146 2.57 4.91 5.52
N GLU A 147 1.60 5.75 5.16
CA GLU A 147 1.34 6.12 3.76
C GLU A 147 2.55 6.85 3.13
N ILE A 148 3.21 7.73 3.87
CA ILE A 148 4.45 8.39 3.41
C ILE A 148 5.55 7.36 3.17
N LEU A 149 5.75 6.41 4.10
CA LEU A 149 6.77 5.36 3.95
C LEU A 149 6.49 4.47 2.72
N ILE A 150 5.23 4.11 2.51
CA ILE A 150 4.79 3.32 1.36
C ILE A 150 5.03 4.08 0.06
N ASN A 151 4.70 5.37 0.00
CA ASN A 151 4.94 6.21 -1.17
C ASN A 151 6.44 6.41 -1.44
N LEU A 152 7.26 6.59 -0.40
CA LEU A 152 8.71 6.69 -0.52
C LEU A 152 9.32 5.39 -1.06
N LYS A 153 8.91 4.24 -0.51
CA LYS A 153 9.30 2.92 -1.03
C LYS A 153 8.92 2.80 -2.51
N GLY A 154 7.69 3.14 -2.85
CA GLY A 154 7.20 3.06 -4.22
C GLY A 154 7.95 3.96 -5.21
N ALA A 155 8.21 5.22 -4.83
CA ALA A 155 9.01 6.13 -5.63
C ALA A 155 10.46 5.62 -5.79
N SER A 156 11.06 5.09 -4.73
CA SER A 156 12.40 4.50 -4.76
C SER A 156 12.47 3.28 -5.69
N VAL A 157 11.45 2.41 -5.67
CA VAL A 157 11.34 1.26 -6.58
C VAL A 157 11.39 1.76 -8.03
N VAL A 158 10.54 2.73 -8.38
CA VAL A 158 10.46 3.27 -9.74
C VAL A 158 11.78 3.89 -10.17
N MET A 159 12.39 4.69 -9.31
CA MET A 159 13.60 5.44 -9.62
C MET A 159 14.80 4.52 -9.83
N SER A 160 14.99 3.53 -8.95
CA SER A 160 16.07 2.56 -9.13
C SER A 160 15.91 1.73 -10.38
N THR A 161 14.68 1.35 -10.65
CA THR A 161 14.39 0.41 -11.70
C THR A 161 14.43 1.06 -13.09
N ILE A 162 14.02 2.34 -13.21
CA ILE A 162 14.03 3.08 -14.48
C ILE A 162 15.37 3.78 -14.74
N PHE A 163 15.98 4.37 -13.71
CA PHE A 163 17.17 5.20 -13.85
C PHE A 163 18.46 4.54 -13.35
N ASN A 164 18.38 3.29 -12.89
CA ASN A 164 19.52 2.56 -12.33
C ASN A 164 20.22 3.34 -11.20
N ILE A 165 19.42 4.00 -10.36
CA ILE A 165 19.87 4.63 -9.12
C ILE A 165 19.90 3.53 -8.04
N ASP A 166 21.04 3.31 -7.40
CA ASP A 166 21.14 2.32 -6.31
C ASP A 166 20.03 2.56 -5.29
N SER A 167 19.14 1.58 -5.13
CA SER A 167 18.15 1.57 -4.06
C SER A 167 18.26 0.31 -3.22
N ILE A 168 17.56 0.34 -2.10
CA ILE A 168 17.47 -0.72 -1.09
C ILE A 168 16.93 -2.06 -1.64
N LEU A 169 16.44 -2.10 -2.89
CA LEU A 169 15.99 -3.33 -3.53
C LEU A 169 17.18 -4.11 -4.10
N TYR A 170 17.74 -4.98 -3.28
CA TYR A 170 18.51 -6.12 -3.77
C TYR A 170 17.51 -7.21 -4.17
N ALA A 171 17.69 -7.84 -5.34
CA ALA A 171 17.14 -9.18 -5.54
C ALA A 171 17.64 -10.07 -4.39
N ARG A 172 16.90 -11.15 -4.09
CA ARG A 172 17.26 -12.15 -3.07
C ARG A 172 18.71 -12.66 -3.18
N ASP A 173 19.32 -12.52 -4.37
CA ASP A 173 20.68 -12.93 -4.70
C ASP A 173 21.61 -11.79 -5.16
N GLY A 174 21.24 -10.51 -4.95
CA GLY A 174 22.05 -9.34 -5.35
C GLY A 174 22.06 -9.03 -6.86
N ALA A 175 21.30 -9.77 -7.67
CA ALA A 175 21.16 -9.51 -9.10
C ALA A 175 20.36 -8.21 -9.37
N PRO A 176 20.65 -7.48 -10.47
CA PRO A 176 19.84 -6.35 -10.90
C PRO A 176 18.41 -6.78 -11.20
N VAL A 177 17.41 -6.14 -10.57
CA VAL A 177 15.98 -6.41 -10.79
C VAL A 177 15.49 -5.58 -11.99
N THR A 178 14.78 -6.20 -12.94
CA THR A 178 14.22 -5.46 -14.08
C THR A 178 12.96 -4.67 -13.70
N ILE A 179 12.54 -3.71 -14.54
CA ILE A 179 11.27 -2.97 -14.36
C ILE A 179 10.06 -3.86 -14.28
N ARG A 180 10.06 -4.89 -15.11
CA ARG A 180 9.02 -5.89 -15.06
C ARG A 180 9.03 -6.61 -13.71
N ASP A 181 10.19 -7.08 -13.27
CA ASP A 181 10.28 -7.91 -12.07
C ASP A 181 9.96 -7.11 -10.80
N ALA A 182 10.43 -5.87 -10.70
CA ALA A 182 10.06 -4.98 -9.59
C ALA A 182 8.54 -4.70 -9.55
N ALA A 183 7.93 -4.49 -10.72
CA ALA A 183 6.49 -4.27 -10.81
C ALA A 183 5.69 -5.52 -10.42
N ILE A 184 6.13 -6.71 -10.83
CA ILE A 184 5.48 -8.00 -10.52
C ILE A 184 5.66 -8.37 -9.05
N ILE A 185 6.89 -8.30 -8.51
CA ILE A 185 7.20 -8.59 -7.10
C ILE A 185 6.31 -7.74 -6.19
N TYR A 186 6.16 -6.45 -6.53
CA TYR A 186 5.30 -5.58 -5.76
C TYR A 186 3.80 -5.83 -6.01
N ALA A 187 3.37 -5.99 -7.26
CA ALA A 187 1.96 -6.20 -7.57
C ALA A 187 1.40 -7.50 -6.97
N GLN A 188 2.23 -8.55 -6.86
CA GLN A 188 1.83 -9.85 -6.35
C GLN A 188 2.03 -9.99 -4.84
N GLY A 189 3.14 -9.47 -4.30
CA GLY A 189 3.48 -9.67 -2.88
C GLY A 189 3.38 -8.41 -2.02
N MET A 190 3.15 -7.23 -2.59
CA MET A 190 3.37 -5.94 -1.89
C MET A 190 4.77 -5.82 -1.24
N GLY A 191 5.75 -6.55 -1.78
CA GLY A 191 7.09 -6.68 -1.21
C GLY A 191 7.21 -7.69 -0.05
N MET A 192 6.21 -8.54 0.17
CA MET A 192 6.30 -9.77 0.97
C MET A 192 6.84 -10.93 0.11
N PRO A 193 7.45 -11.95 0.73
CA PRO A 193 7.88 -13.15 0.03
C PRO A 193 6.71 -13.84 -0.68
N VAL A 194 6.88 -14.13 -1.97
CA VAL A 194 5.97 -14.99 -2.74
C VAL A 194 6.62 -16.36 -2.84
N LEU A 195 5.94 -17.38 -2.32
CA LEU A 195 6.41 -18.75 -2.34
C LEU A 195 5.67 -19.54 -3.41
N VAL A 196 6.42 -20.17 -4.31
CA VAL A 196 5.89 -21.04 -5.38
C VAL A 196 6.66 -22.34 -5.35
N GLY A 197 5.95 -23.46 -5.22
CA GLY A 197 6.56 -24.77 -5.11
C GLY A 197 5.56 -25.84 -4.67
N THR A 198 6.07 -27.02 -4.37
CA THR A 198 5.30 -28.10 -3.75
C THR A 198 5.01 -27.78 -2.28
N PRO A 199 4.05 -28.46 -1.63
CA PRO A 199 3.75 -28.21 -0.21
C PRO A 199 4.98 -28.37 0.70
N VAL A 200 5.90 -29.26 0.35
CA VAL A 200 7.19 -29.46 1.04
C VAL A 200 8.08 -28.23 0.88
N ASP A 201 8.24 -27.71 -0.35
CA ASP A 201 9.06 -26.51 -0.60
C ASP A 201 8.52 -25.29 0.17
N ILE A 202 7.19 -25.15 0.25
CA ILE A 202 6.54 -24.08 1.01
C ILE A 202 6.80 -24.26 2.50
N ALA A 203 6.63 -25.48 3.04
CA ALA A 203 6.85 -25.78 4.45
C ALA A 203 8.33 -25.58 4.85
N ASP A 204 9.28 -26.02 4.02
CA ASP A 204 10.72 -25.79 4.19
C ASP A 204 11.01 -24.29 4.36
N ARG A 205 10.40 -23.48 3.49
CA ARG A 205 10.67 -22.04 3.50
C ARG A 205 10.02 -21.31 4.67
N LEU A 206 8.83 -21.75 5.09
CA LEU A 206 8.19 -21.24 6.31
C LEU A 206 9.01 -21.59 7.56
N GLU A 207 9.56 -22.81 7.62
CA GLU A 207 10.42 -23.27 8.70
C GLU A 207 11.71 -22.44 8.80
N GLU A 208 12.38 -22.20 7.67
CA GLU A 208 13.54 -21.30 7.62
C GLU A 208 13.18 -19.89 8.13
N PHE A 209 12.02 -19.35 7.73
CA PHE A 209 11.59 -18.03 8.22
C PHE A 209 11.27 -18.00 9.73
N MET A 210 10.76 -19.10 10.29
CA MET A 210 10.54 -19.21 11.74
C MET A 210 11.86 -19.29 12.49
N ASP A 211 12.78 -20.16 12.05
CA ASP A 211 14.03 -20.44 12.73
C ASP A 211 15.02 -19.25 12.64
N ASP A 212 15.14 -18.62 11.46
CA ASP A 212 16.05 -17.48 11.25
C ASP A 212 15.43 -16.15 11.69
N GLY A 213 14.11 -15.98 11.51
CA GLY A 213 13.40 -14.73 11.71
C GLY A 213 12.72 -14.58 13.06
N GLY A 214 12.63 -15.65 13.86
CA GLY A 214 11.91 -15.66 15.14
C GLY A 214 10.41 -15.41 14.99
N ALA A 215 9.80 -15.88 13.90
CA ALA A 215 8.38 -15.68 13.63
C ALA A 215 7.51 -16.72 14.36
N ASP A 216 6.54 -16.27 15.14
CA ASP A 216 5.55 -17.14 15.81
C ASP A 216 4.30 -17.41 14.95
N GLY A 217 4.24 -16.81 13.75
CA GLY A 217 3.12 -16.96 12.83
C GLY A 217 3.26 -16.12 11.57
N PHE A 218 2.45 -16.45 10.56
CA PHE A 218 2.48 -15.80 9.25
C PHE A 218 1.13 -15.22 8.87
N MET A 219 1.16 -14.06 8.23
CA MET A 219 0.01 -13.51 7.52
C MET A 219 0.00 -14.06 6.09
N ALA A 220 -0.94 -14.94 5.79
CA ALA A 220 -1.12 -15.48 4.44
C ALA A 220 -2.06 -14.58 3.61
N ILE A 221 -1.63 -14.23 2.40
CA ILE A 221 -2.45 -13.50 1.42
C ILE A 221 -2.79 -14.45 0.28
N ALA A 222 -4.08 -14.54 -0.06
CA ALA A 222 -4.52 -15.40 -1.16
C ALA A 222 -4.02 -14.86 -2.50
N THR A 223 -3.42 -15.74 -3.31
CA THR A 223 -3.03 -15.44 -4.69
C THR A 223 -4.22 -15.51 -5.65
N TYR A 224 -5.27 -16.27 -5.30
CA TYR A 224 -6.53 -16.34 -6.03
C TYR A 224 -7.68 -16.78 -5.09
N THR A 225 -8.92 -16.50 -5.50
CA THR A 225 -10.11 -16.82 -4.70
C THR A 225 -11.27 -17.26 -5.60
N PRO A 226 -12.05 -18.31 -5.23
CA PRO A 226 -11.85 -19.22 -4.09
C PRO A 226 -10.77 -20.29 -4.37
N GLY A 227 -10.18 -20.88 -3.33
CA GLY A 227 -9.33 -22.07 -3.42
C GLY A 227 -7.94 -21.96 -2.75
N CYS A 228 -7.29 -20.79 -2.82
CA CYS A 228 -5.92 -20.66 -2.30
C CYS A 228 -5.75 -21.06 -0.82
N PHE A 229 -6.74 -20.75 0.02
CA PHE A 229 -6.71 -21.16 1.43
C PHE A 229 -7.02 -22.64 1.63
N GLU A 230 -7.86 -23.24 0.80
CA GLU A 230 -8.17 -24.68 0.85
C GLU A 230 -6.92 -25.49 0.50
N GLU A 231 -6.25 -25.14 -0.61
CA GLU A 231 -5.00 -25.81 -1.00
C GLU A 231 -3.91 -25.66 0.06
N PHE A 232 -3.79 -24.48 0.71
CA PHE A 232 -2.82 -24.29 1.77
C PHE A 232 -3.14 -25.16 3.00
N VAL A 233 -4.40 -25.19 3.42
CA VAL A 233 -4.85 -25.99 4.56
C VAL A 233 -4.77 -27.49 4.28
N ASP A 234 -5.10 -27.93 3.07
CA ASP A 234 -5.15 -29.36 2.74
C ASP A 234 -3.77 -29.93 2.40
N LEU A 235 -2.85 -29.09 1.91
CA LEU A 235 -1.55 -29.56 1.43
C LEU A 235 -0.37 -29.13 2.33
N VAL A 236 -0.34 -27.88 2.80
CA VAL A 236 0.82 -27.33 3.52
C VAL A 236 0.70 -27.52 5.04
N VAL A 237 -0.49 -27.33 5.61
CA VAL A 237 -0.69 -27.51 7.07
C VAL A 237 -0.34 -28.93 7.55
N PRO A 238 -0.69 -30.03 6.86
CA PRO A 238 -0.30 -31.37 7.27
C PRO A 238 1.22 -31.57 7.28
N GLU A 239 1.94 -30.93 6.36
CA GLU A 239 3.41 -30.99 6.32
C GLU A 239 4.03 -30.24 7.50
N LEU A 240 3.51 -29.05 7.84
CA LEU A 240 3.96 -28.31 9.02
C LEU A 240 3.65 -29.06 10.32
N GLN A 241 2.49 -29.74 10.40
CA GLN A 241 2.14 -30.60 11.54
C GLN A 241 3.08 -31.81 11.65
N ARG A 242 3.39 -32.47 10.53
CA ARG A 242 4.35 -33.60 10.48
C ARG A 242 5.73 -33.21 11.01
N ARG A 243 6.12 -31.95 10.83
CA ARG A 243 7.38 -31.38 11.31
C ARG A 243 7.31 -30.83 12.73
N GLY A 244 6.15 -30.88 13.39
CA GLY A 244 5.95 -30.30 14.71
C GLY A 244 6.00 -28.76 14.72
N ARG A 245 5.85 -28.11 13.57
CA ARG A 245 5.86 -26.65 13.41
C ARG A 245 4.47 -26.03 13.44
N TYR A 246 3.42 -26.85 13.45
CA TYR A 246 2.05 -26.40 13.55
C TYR A 246 1.25 -27.31 14.48
N ARG A 247 0.30 -26.71 15.22
CA ARG A 247 -0.52 -27.45 16.19
C ARG A 247 -1.40 -28.49 15.48
N THR A 248 -1.55 -29.67 16.08
CA THR A 248 -2.43 -30.74 15.59
C THR A 248 -3.85 -30.63 16.13
N GLU A 249 -4.02 -29.98 17.27
CA GLU A 249 -5.30 -29.74 17.92
C GLU A 249 -5.32 -28.38 18.62
N TYR A 250 -6.51 -27.87 18.91
CA TYR A 250 -6.71 -26.65 19.66
C TYR A 250 -7.07 -27.00 21.12
N PRO A 251 -6.45 -26.35 22.12
CA PRO A 251 -6.65 -26.69 23.54
C PRO A 251 -8.06 -26.35 24.05
N GLY A 252 -8.79 -25.48 23.35
CA GLY A 252 -10.15 -25.06 23.68
C GLY A 252 -11.09 -25.04 22.48
N THR A 253 -12.37 -24.83 22.80
CA THR A 253 -13.46 -24.80 21.81
C THR A 253 -13.74 -23.38 21.30
N THR A 254 -13.20 -22.37 21.98
CA THR A 254 -13.36 -20.97 21.60
C THR A 254 -12.03 -20.32 21.28
N LEU A 255 -12.04 -19.29 20.43
CA LEU A 255 -10.85 -18.50 20.13
C LEU A 255 -10.21 -17.92 21.40
N ARG A 256 -11.01 -17.50 22.39
CA ARG A 256 -10.50 -16.99 23.67
C ARG A 256 -9.73 -18.08 24.43
N GLU A 257 -10.27 -19.28 24.53
CA GLU A 257 -9.60 -20.40 25.21
C GLU A 257 -8.30 -20.78 24.51
N ASN A 258 -8.28 -20.76 23.18
CA ASN A 258 -7.08 -21.07 22.40
C ASN A 258 -5.97 -20.04 22.56
N LEU A 259 -6.30 -18.76 22.73
CA LEU A 259 -5.31 -17.69 22.91
C LEU A 259 -4.77 -17.56 24.35
N LEU A 260 -5.49 -18.10 25.35
CA LEU A 260 -5.08 -18.05 26.76
C LEU A 260 -4.30 -19.28 27.23
N ASN A 261 -4.35 -20.36 26.44
CA ASN A 261 -3.75 -21.66 26.77
C ASN A 261 -2.60 -22.06 25.81
N ASP A 262 -2.20 -21.17 24.89
CA ASP A 262 -0.95 -21.25 24.12
C ASP A 262 0.23 -20.68 24.93
#